data_AF-A0A965W4L7-F1
#
_entry.id   AF-A0A965W4L7-F1
#
_cell.length_a   1.000
_cell.length_b   1.000
_cell.length_c   1.000
_cell.angle_alpha   90.00
_cell.angle_beta   90.00
_cell.angle_gamma   90.00
#
_symmetry.space_group_name_H-M   'P 1'
#
loop_
_entity.id
_entity.type
_entity.pdbx_description
1 polymer ?
#
loop_
_entity_poly.entity_id
_entity_poly.type
_entity_poly.pdbx_seq_one_letter_code
_entity_poly.pdbx_strand_id
1 'polypeptide(L)'
;MKKYPSKYSNGKEVSSAQYITEIICENRAKILKKDLHYRFWLTKEWAQYYRNQIGSANKLLEKYSDTAIIKALNNPKASKIYSLRAPHLIPIIEQETEKLEKQNTELTLDINRIVNPSFQSKNVNLKTNILSKLKDIDNES
;
A
#
# COMPACT_ATOMS: atom_id res chain seq x y z
N MET A 1 -16.54 -10.14 9.45
CA MET A 1 -16.21 -9.13 8.42
C MET A 1 -14.87 -8.50 8.78
N LYS A 2 -13.93 -8.46 7.85
CA LYS A 2 -12.67 -7.72 8.06
C LYS A 2 -12.98 -6.23 8.11
N LYS A 3 -12.20 -5.51 8.91
CA LYS A 3 -12.31 -4.07 9.09
C LYS A 3 -11.03 -3.40 8.60
N TYR A 4 -11.17 -2.21 8.05
CA TYR A 4 -10.06 -1.44 7.47
C TYR A 4 -10.02 -0.03 8.07
N PRO A 5 -8.84 0.55 8.30
CA PRO A 5 -8.73 1.92 8.78
C PRO A 5 -9.13 2.90 7.66
N SER A 6 -10.14 3.74 7.91
CA SER A 6 -10.58 4.76 6.96
C SER A 6 -9.81 6.06 7.13
N LYS A 7 -9.34 6.60 6.01
CA LYS A 7 -8.71 7.95 5.95
C LYS A 7 -9.73 9.06 6.17
N TYR A 8 -10.96 8.85 5.72
CA TYR A 8 -12.02 9.87 5.70
C TYR A 8 -12.98 9.80 6.89
N SER A 9 -12.75 8.85 7.81
CA SER A 9 -13.53 8.65 9.04
C SER A 9 -12.69 8.86 10.32
N ASN A 10 -11.60 9.64 10.26
CA ASN A 10 -10.74 9.97 11.40
C ASN A 10 -10.09 8.72 12.02
N GLY A 11 -9.56 7.83 11.18
CA GLY A 11 -8.90 6.60 11.61
C GLY A 11 -9.84 5.50 12.12
N LYS A 12 -11.16 5.72 12.07
CA LYS A 12 -12.13 4.69 12.44
C LYS A 12 -12.07 3.49 11.50
N GLU A 13 -12.36 2.33 12.07
CA GLU A 13 -12.53 1.10 11.33
C GLU A 13 -13.83 1.11 10.52
N VAL A 14 -13.74 0.76 9.25
CA VAL A 14 -14.86 0.68 8.31
C VAL A 14 -14.94 -0.70 7.66
N SER A 15 -16.09 -1.01 7.06
CA SER A 15 -16.29 -2.27 6.34
C SER A 15 -15.44 -2.34 5.07
N SER A 16 -15.17 -3.56 4.57
CA SER A 16 -14.48 -3.78 3.30
C SER A 16 -15.12 -3.00 2.15
N ALA A 17 -16.46 -2.99 2.07
CA ALA A 17 -17.19 -2.29 1.02
C ALA A 17 -16.99 -0.77 1.06
N GLN A 18 -17.00 -0.21 2.28
CA GLN A 18 -16.74 1.21 2.48
C GLN A 18 -15.30 1.56 2.10
N TYR A 19 -14.33 0.78 2.54
CA TYR A 19 -12.92 1.00 2.23
C TYR A 19 -12.64 0.95 0.71
N ILE A 20 -13.17 -0.05 0.02
CA ILE A 20 -13.09 -0.17 -1.45
C ILE A 20 -13.69 1.06 -2.13
N THR A 21 -14.83 1.53 -1.62
CA THR A 21 -15.49 2.72 -2.17
C THR A 21 -14.68 3.99 -1.94
N GLU A 22 -14.04 4.14 -0.79
CA GLU A 22 -13.15 5.27 -0.49
C GLU A 22 -11.99 5.36 -1.50
N ILE A 23 -11.36 4.23 -1.84
CA ILE A 23 -10.29 4.18 -2.86
C ILE A 23 -10.80 4.64 -4.23
N ILE A 24 -12.00 4.22 -4.63
CA ILE A 24 -12.59 4.61 -5.91
C ILE A 24 -12.95 6.10 -5.95
N CYS A 25 -13.46 6.65 -4.84
CA CYS A 25 -13.70 8.07 -4.70
C CYS A 25 -12.39 8.86 -4.80
N GLU A 26 -11.28 8.37 -4.23
CA GLU A 26 -9.94 8.96 -4.40
C GLU A 26 -9.52 9.00 -5.88
N ASN A 27 -9.66 7.89 -6.59
CA ASN A 27 -9.31 7.84 -8.01
C ASN A 27 -10.16 8.80 -8.84
N ARG A 28 -11.47 8.90 -8.54
CA ARG A 28 -12.34 9.89 -9.18
C ARG A 28 -11.88 11.32 -8.88
N ALA A 29 -11.54 11.62 -7.63
CA ALA A 29 -11.11 12.94 -7.20
C ALA A 29 -9.83 13.38 -7.93
N LYS A 30 -8.86 12.45 -8.06
CA LYS A 30 -7.63 12.67 -8.84
C LYS A 30 -7.90 13.01 -10.30
N ILE A 31 -8.84 12.30 -10.95
CA ILE A 31 -9.22 12.56 -12.35
C ILE A 31 -9.90 13.92 -12.48
N LEU A 32 -10.79 14.25 -11.54
CA LEU A 32 -11.48 15.54 -11.50
C LEU A 32 -10.58 16.70 -11.04
N LYS A 33 -9.34 16.42 -10.63
CA LYS A 33 -8.42 17.40 -10.01
C LYS A 33 -9.06 18.13 -8.82
N LYS A 34 -9.83 17.37 -8.03
CA LYS A 34 -10.48 17.86 -6.80
C LYS A 34 -9.87 17.15 -5.60
N ASP A 35 -9.85 17.83 -4.47
CA ASP A 35 -9.49 17.22 -3.20
C ASP A 35 -10.70 16.55 -2.56
N LEU A 36 -10.47 15.36 -1.99
CA LEU A 36 -11.46 14.61 -1.26
C LEU A 36 -11.30 14.92 0.24
N HIS A 37 -12.29 15.59 0.83
CA HIS A 37 -12.22 16.06 2.22
C HIS A 37 -12.74 15.00 3.22
N TYR A 38 -12.46 15.22 4.50
CA TYR A 38 -13.02 14.42 5.60
C TYR A 38 -14.55 14.36 5.52
N ARG A 39 -15.14 13.16 5.65
CA ARG A 39 -16.59 12.92 5.50
C ARG A 39 -17.18 13.45 4.19
N PHE A 40 -16.44 13.34 3.09
CA PHE A 40 -16.86 13.82 1.76
C PHE A 40 -18.27 13.39 1.35
N TRP A 41 -18.75 12.22 1.80
CA TRP A 41 -20.09 11.69 1.53
C TRP A 41 -21.24 12.53 2.10
N LEU A 42 -20.96 13.56 2.90
CA LEU A 42 -21.97 14.53 3.34
C LEU A 42 -22.33 15.54 2.26
N THR A 43 -21.42 15.79 1.30
CA THR A 43 -21.68 16.73 0.20
C THR A 43 -22.53 16.07 -0.87
N LYS A 44 -23.51 16.81 -1.42
CA LYS A 44 -24.47 16.27 -2.41
C LYS A 44 -23.79 15.64 -3.63
N GLU A 45 -22.71 16.26 -4.11
CA GLU A 45 -21.93 15.78 -5.27
C GLU A 45 -21.39 14.36 -5.01
N TRP A 46 -20.74 14.16 -3.87
CA TRP A 46 -20.11 12.89 -3.56
C TRP A 46 -21.04 11.87 -2.92
N ALA A 47 -22.05 12.31 -2.17
CA ALA A 47 -23.00 11.44 -1.46
C ALA A 47 -23.68 10.45 -2.41
N GLN A 48 -24.17 10.95 -3.56
CA GLN A 48 -24.84 10.11 -4.54
C GLN A 48 -23.88 9.10 -5.18
N TYR A 49 -22.69 9.56 -5.54
CA TYR A 49 -21.69 8.69 -6.15
C TYR A 49 -21.20 7.62 -5.18
N TYR A 50 -20.88 8.01 -3.94
CA TYR A 50 -20.47 7.11 -2.87
C TYR A 50 -21.51 6.00 -2.63
N ARG A 51 -22.78 6.35 -2.44
CA ARG A 51 -23.87 5.36 -2.26
C ARG A 51 -23.98 4.39 -3.43
N ASN A 52 -23.85 4.88 -4.66
CA ASN A 52 -23.89 4.05 -5.86
C ASN A 52 -22.70 3.06 -5.94
N GLN A 53 -21.52 3.49 -5.51
CA GLN A 53 -20.33 2.63 -5.50
C GLN A 53 -20.38 1.59 -4.37
N ILE A 54 -20.94 1.90 -3.20
CA ILE A 54 -21.12 0.92 -2.11
C ILE A 54 -21.89 -0.32 -2.58
N GLY A 55 -23.01 -0.13 -3.29
CA GLY A 55 -23.78 -1.25 -3.85
C GLY A 55 -22.99 -2.06 -4.89
N SER A 56 -22.12 -1.40 -5.65
CA SER A 56 -21.24 -2.08 -6.62
C SER A 56 -20.10 -2.84 -5.92
N ALA A 57 -19.58 -2.30 -4.81
CA ALA A 57 -18.55 -2.94 -3.98
C ALA A 57 -19.07 -4.23 -3.35
N ASN A 58 -20.29 -4.21 -2.79
CA ASN A 58 -20.91 -5.42 -2.22
C ASN A 58 -21.05 -6.54 -3.27
N LYS A 59 -21.50 -6.22 -4.49
CA LYS A 59 -21.59 -7.19 -5.60
C LYS A 59 -20.24 -7.78 -6.01
N LEU A 60 -19.15 -7.02 -5.88
CA LEU A 60 -17.80 -7.55 -6.11
C LEU A 60 -17.33 -8.44 -4.96
N LEU A 61 -17.65 -8.06 -3.71
CA LEU A 61 -17.32 -8.83 -2.51
C LEU A 61 -18.04 -10.18 -2.45
N GLU A 62 -19.16 -10.34 -3.15
CA GLU A 62 -19.82 -11.64 -3.33
C GLU A 62 -19.01 -12.61 -4.20
N LYS A 63 -18.15 -12.08 -5.09
CA LYS A 63 -17.41 -12.87 -6.09
C LYS A 63 -15.93 -13.03 -5.78
N TYR A 64 -15.32 -12.02 -5.18
CA TYR A 64 -13.88 -11.95 -4.96
C TYR A 64 -13.56 -11.62 -3.49
N SER A 65 -12.39 -12.06 -3.04
CA SER A 65 -11.91 -11.69 -1.70
C SER A 65 -11.65 -10.19 -1.60
N ASP A 66 -11.92 -9.62 -0.43
CA ASP A 66 -11.71 -8.20 -0.18
C ASP A 66 -10.26 -7.77 -0.40
N THR A 67 -9.31 -8.63 -0.02
CA THR A 67 -7.88 -8.41 -0.25
C THR A 67 -7.51 -8.39 -1.73
N ALA A 68 -8.11 -9.24 -2.56
CA ALA A 68 -7.86 -9.24 -4.00
C ALA A 68 -8.36 -7.94 -4.65
N ILE A 69 -9.56 -7.49 -4.29
CA ILE A 69 -10.13 -6.25 -4.83
C ILE A 69 -9.28 -5.05 -4.42
N ILE A 70 -8.86 -4.96 -3.16
CA ILE A 70 -8.02 -3.85 -2.66
C ILE A 70 -6.66 -3.84 -3.36
N LYS A 71 -6.00 -5.01 -3.50
CA LYS A 71 -4.73 -5.11 -4.25
C LYS A 71 -4.91 -4.69 -5.71
N ALA A 72 -6.00 -5.10 -6.35
CA ALA A 72 -6.31 -4.72 -7.71
C ALA A 72 -6.49 -3.20 -7.87
N LEU A 73 -7.20 -2.54 -6.96
CA LEU A 73 -7.41 -1.09 -7.01
C LEU A 73 -6.14 -0.28 -6.72
N ASN A 74 -5.22 -0.82 -5.91
CA ASN A 74 -3.92 -0.21 -5.64
C ASN A 74 -2.90 -0.47 -6.77
N ASN A 75 -3.21 -1.34 -7.72
CA ASN A 75 -2.34 -1.60 -8.86
C ASN A 75 -2.22 -0.33 -9.73
N PRO A 76 -1.01 0.06 -10.19
CA PRO A 76 -0.84 1.22 -11.08
C PRO A 76 -1.73 1.17 -12.33
N LYS A 77 -2.02 -0.04 -12.86
CA LYS A 77 -2.93 -0.24 -14.00
C LYS A 77 -4.37 0.19 -13.69
N ALA A 78 -4.78 0.10 -12.43
CA ALA A 78 -6.11 0.47 -11.95
C ALA A 78 -6.20 1.93 -11.45
N SER A 79 -5.10 2.69 -11.47
CA SER A 79 -5.05 4.06 -10.93
C SER A 79 -6.06 5.04 -11.56
N LYS A 80 -6.44 4.79 -12.81
CA LYS A 80 -7.43 5.60 -13.56
C LYS A 80 -8.86 5.05 -13.46
N ILE A 81 -9.08 3.97 -12.71
CA ILE A 81 -10.40 3.36 -12.56
C ILE A 81 -11.16 4.11 -11.48
N TYR A 82 -12.29 4.71 -11.87
CA TYR A 82 -13.20 5.42 -10.99
C TYR A 82 -14.60 4.80 -11.01
N SER A 83 -14.72 3.51 -11.31
CA SER A 83 -15.99 2.81 -11.24
C SER A 83 -15.75 1.33 -10.99
N LEU A 84 -16.40 0.78 -9.98
CA LEU A 84 -16.33 -0.66 -9.68
C LEU A 84 -17.05 -1.51 -10.72
N ARG A 85 -17.83 -0.89 -11.61
CA ARG A 85 -18.49 -1.54 -12.75
C ARG A 85 -17.65 -1.51 -14.03
N ALA A 86 -16.42 -1.02 -13.95
CA ALA A 86 -15.55 -0.95 -15.11
C ALA A 86 -15.15 -2.37 -15.57
N PRO A 87 -15.35 -2.73 -16.85
CA PRO A 87 -15.10 -4.09 -17.32
C PRO A 87 -13.63 -4.48 -17.23
N HIS A 88 -12.72 -3.51 -17.40
CA HIS A 88 -11.28 -3.71 -17.28
C HIS A 88 -10.80 -3.90 -15.84
N LEU A 89 -11.62 -3.66 -14.82
CA LEU A 89 -11.27 -3.94 -13.42
C LEU A 89 -11.28 -5.45 -13.14
N ILE A 90 -12.24 -6.18 -13.73
CA ILE A 90 -12.41 -7.62 -13.54
C ILE A 90 -11.12 -8.41 -13.83
N PRO A 91 -10.48 -8.28 -15.00
CA PRO A 91 -9.25 -9.03 -15.29
C PRO A 91 -8.09 -8.65 -14.36
N ILE A 92 -8.06 -7.42 -13.83
CA ILE A 92 -7.03 -7.01 -12.85
C ILE A 92 -7.28 -7.70 -11.51
N ILE A 93 -8.54 -7.80 -11.07
CA ILE A 93 -8.92 -8.52 -9.86
C ILE A 93 -8.57 -10.01 -10.00
N GLU A 94 -8.86 -10.63 -11.14
CA GLU A 94 -8.53 -12.03 -11.41
C GLU A 94 -7.01 -12.27 -11.38
N GLN A 95 -6.23 -11.39 -12.02
CA GLN A 95 -4.77 -11.45 -11.94
C GLN A 95 -4.24 -11.35 -10.50
N GLU A 96 -4.77 -10.44 -9.69
CA GLU A 96 -4.38 -10.31 -8.29
C GLU A 96 -4.89 -11.48 -7.43
N THR A 97 -6.03 -12.08 -7.78
CA THR A 97 -6.56 -13.28 -7.13
C THR A 97 -5.64 -14.46 -7.37
N GLU A 98 -5.26 -14.72 -8.62
CA GLU A 98 -4.30 -15.79 -8.94
C GLU A 98 -2.95 -15.57 -8.24
N LYS A 99 -2.46 -14.32 -8.18
CA LYS A 99 -1.22 -14.01 -7.45
C LYS A 99 -1.35 -14.29 -5.96
N LEU A 100 -2.50 -14.00 -5.37
CA LEU A 100 -2.78 -14.29 -3.96
C LEU A 100 -2.83 -15.80 -3.70
N GLU A 101 -3.41 -16.57 -4.61
CA GLU A 101 -3.44 -18.04 -4.52
C GLU A 101 -2.04 -18.66 -4.70
N LYS A 102 -1.22 -18.07 -5.59
CA LYS A 102 0.18 -18.46 -5.81
C LYS A 102 1.11 -18.01 -4.68
N GLN A 103 0.72 -17.00 -3.89
CA GLN A 103 1.46 -16.57 -2.70
C GLN A 103 1.24 -17.61 -1.60
N ASN A 104 2.19 -18.54 -1.49
CA ASN A 104 2.21 -19.66 -0.56
C ASN A 104 1.58 -19.37 0.81
N THR A 105 0.61 -20.22 1.18
CA THR A 105 0.05 -20.33 2.53
C THR A 105 1.07 -20.90 3.53
N GLU A 106 2.15 -21.54 3.04
CA GLU A 106 3.17 -22.19 3.87
C GLU A 106 4.57 -21.61 3.61
N LEU A 107 5.29 -21.31 4.68
CA LEU A 107 6.68 -20.83 4.62
C LEU A 107 7.60 -21.98 4.21
N THR A 108 7.87 -22.12 2.91
CA THR A 108 8.75 -23.18 2.37
C THR A 108 10.23 -22.84 2.44
N LEU A 109 10.59 -21.63 2.89
CA LEU A 109 11.98 -21.20 3.00
C LEU A 109 12.55 -21.63 4.35
N ASP A 110 13.45 -22.61 4.31
CA ASP A 110 14.27 -23.02 5.45
C ASP A 110 15.33 -21.94 5.74
N ILE A 111 14.98 -20.96 6.57
CA ILE A 111 15.90 -19.89 6.98
C ILE A 111 16.86 -20.47 8.02
N ASN A 112 18.00 -20.96 7.55
CA ASN A 112 19.13 -21.32 8.40
C ASN A 112 19.73 -20.05 9.03
N ARG A 113 19.21 -19.66 10.21
CA ARG A 113 19.75 -18.53 10.97
C ARG A 113 21.13 -18.89 11.49
N ILE A 114 22.16 -18.21 10.98
CA ILE A 114 23.52 -18.33 11.50
C ILE A 114 23.51 -17.80 12.94
N VAL A 115 23.74 -18.68 13.92
CA VAL A 115 23.68 -18.35 15.36
C VAL A 115 24.82 -17.43 15.80
N ASN A 116 25.95 -17.46 15.09
CA ASN A 116 27.12 -16.62 15.34
C ASN A 116 27.74 -16.14 14.01
N PRO A 117 27.21 -15.07 13.39
CA PRO A 117 27.87 -14.47 12.24
C PRO A 117 29.22 -13.90 12.69
N SER A 118 30.33 -14.52 12.28
CA SER A 118 31.64 -13.92 12.44
C SER A 118 31.77 -12.78 11.43
N PHE A 119 31.49 -11.56 11.86
CA PHE A 119 31.80 -10.39 11.06
C PHE A 119 33.32 -10.25 11.05
N GLN A 120 33.95 -10.57 9.91
CA GLN A 120 35.35 -10.26 9.70
C GLN A 120 35.48 -8.74 9.79
N SER A 121 36.08 -8.25 10.89
CA SER A 121 36.66 -6.92 10.91
C SER A 121 37.67 -6.89 9.78
N LYS A 122 37.31 -6.30 8.63
CA LYS A 122 38.33 -5.90 7.68
C LYS A 122 39.24 -4.99 8.49
N ASN A 123 40.50 -5.39 8.66
CA ASN A 123 41.56 -4.50 9.06
C ASN A 123 41.63 -3.41 7.97
N VAL A 124 40.77 -2.39 8.11
CA VAL A 124 40.89 -1.15 7.38
C VAL A 124 42.25 -0.65 7.79
N ASN A 125 43.21 -0.77 6.87
CA ASN A 125 44.55 -0.25 7.08
C ASN A 125 44.37 1.25 7.32
N LEU A 126 44.42 1.65 8.59
CA LEU A 126 44.32 3.03 9.07
C LEU A 126 45.58 3.79 8.64
N LYS A 127 45.89 3.82 7.34
CA LYS A 127 46.93 4.68 6.82
C LYS A 127 46.40 6.11 6.88
N THR A 128 46.89 6.81 7.91
CA THR A 128 46.91 8.26 8.10
C THR A 128 45.53 8.92 8.08
N ASN A 129 44.81 8.83 9.20
CA ASN A 129 43.63 9.66 9.43
C ASN A 129 44.08 11.12 9.69
N ILE A 130 43.30 12.10 9.25
CA ILE A 130 43.63 13.54 9.26
C ILE A 130 44.13 14.04 10.64
N LEU A 131 43.61 13.43 11.71
CA LEU A 131 44.01 13.70 13.09
C LEU A 131 45.50 13.38 13.38
N SER A 132 46.07 12.36 12.72
CA SER A 132 47.50 12.04 12.84
C SER A 132 48.39 13.12 12.19
N LYS A 133 47.96 13.72 11.06
CA LYS A 133 48.69 14.82 10.40
C LYS A 133 48.66 16.13 11.18
N LEU A 134 47.62 16.40 11.95
CA LEU A 134 47.51 17.61 12.78
C LEU A 134 48.44 17.55 14.01
N LYS A 135 48.71 16.35 14.53
CA LYS A 135 49.55 16.16 15.70
C LYS A 135 51.05 16.36 15.42
N ASP A 136 51.48 16.14 14.17
CA ASP A 136 52.85 16.38 13.74
C ASP A 136 53.15 17.88 13.55
N ILE A 137 52.13 18.72 13.31
CA ILE A 137 52.29 20.18 13.16
C ILE A 137 52.44 20.88 14.51
N ASP A 138 51.84 20.33 15.57
CA ASP A 138 51.90 20.90 16.93
C ASP A 138 53.25 20.62 17.64
N ASN A 139 54.08 19.75 17.08
CA ASN A 139 55.33 19.28 17.69
C ASN A 139 56.59 19.92 17.07
N GLU A 140 56.42 20.95 16.23
CA GLU A 140 57.48 21.74 15.61
C GLU A 140 57.47 23.20 16.15
N SER A 141 57.68 23.35 17.46
CA SER A 141 57.92 24.64 18.14
C SER A 141 58.88 24.48 19.31
#